data_AF-A0A1F4DEG2-F1
#
_entry.id   AF-A0A1F4DEG2-F1
#
_cell.length_a   1.000
_cell.length_b   1.000
_cell.length_c   1.000
_cell.angle_alpha   90.00
_cell.angle_beta   90.00
_cell.angle_gamma   90.00
#
_symmetry.space_group_name_H-M   'P 1'
#
loop_
_entity.id
_entity.type
_entity.pdbx_description
1 polymer ?
#
loop_
_entity_poly.entity_id
_entity_poly.type
_entity_poly.pdbx_seq_one_letter_code
_entity_poly.pdbx_strand_id
1 'polypeptide(L)'
;MSLLEVFLTAIGGTTVALAIAAYFGRTFIDLQVSRVIEKYKTELQQKSEVLKTELSIYANEQSVGLSRLDEQRSQAIKEIYAVANKWQELFLQIAQPNPPMKMPPELQLRRYLNLAQNFVKVAEDLSVKSRDNAIFFQQESYEIIARFGMAAMDLSCAFYDQTFGKVDMSKDPNYDELFPMIEKERIALRDSPK
;
A
#
# COMPACT_ATOMS: atom_id res chain seq x y z
N MET A 1 -49.51 -36.49 83.13
CA MET A 1 -49.02 -35.49 82.16
C MET A 1 -50.15 -34.53 81.87
N SER A 2 -49.90 -33.23 82.04
CA SER A 2 -50.89 -32.19 81.80
C SER A 2 -51.06 -31.95 80.29
N LEU A 3 -52.30 -31.74 79.83
CA LEU A 3 -52.62 -31.34 78.44
C LEU A 3 -51.80 -30.10 78.00
N LEU A 4 -51.42 -29.25 78.95
CA LEU A 4 -50.63 -28.03 78.73
C LEU A 4 -49.15 -28.35 78.41
N GLU A 5 -48.56 -29.39 79.02
CA GLU A 5 -47.20 -29.85 78.70
C GLU A 5 -47.14 -30.52 77.33
N VAL A 6 -48.18 -31.27 76.95
CA VAL A 6 -48.32 -31.89 75.62
C VAL A 6 -48.49 -30.81 74.55
N PHE A 7 -49.25 -29.74 74.82
CA PHE A 7 -49.37 -28.60 73.91
C PHE A 7 -48.07 -27.80 73.79
N LEU A 8 -47.37 -27.54 74.90
CA LEU A 8 -46.09 -26.82 74.89
C LEU A 8 -44.98 -27.60 74.17
N THR A 9 -44.92 -28.92 74.34
CA THR A 9 -43.98 -29.78 73.62
C THR A 9 -44.37 -29.98 72.15
N ALA A 10 -45.67 -30.03 71.83
CA ALA A 10 -46.14 -30.06 70.44
C ALA A 10 -45.87 -28.75 69.68
N ILE A 11 -46.06 -27.59 70.33
CA ILE A 11 -45.75 -26.25 69.78
C ILE A 11 -44.23 -26.03 69.68
N GLY A 12 -43.47 -26.48 70.68
CA GLY A 12 -42.00 -26.46 70.65
C GLY A 12 -41.43 -27.33 69.53
N GLY A 13 -41.98 -28.53 69.34
CA GLY A 13 -41.57 -29.43 68.25
C GLY A 13 -41.91 -28.90 66.86
N THR A 14 -43.08 -28.28 66.68
CA THR A 14 -43.48 -27.67 65.40
C THR A 14 -42.68 -26.42 65.04
N THR A 15 -42.36 -25.57 66.02
CA THR A 15 -41.51 -24.39 65.80
C THR A 15 -40.07 -24.76 65.44
N VAL A 16 -39.50 -25.79 66.08
CA VAL A 16 -38.18 -26.33 65.72
C VAL A 16 -38.21 -26.96 64.32
N ALA A 17 -39.25 -27.74 63.99
CA ALA A 17 -39.39 -28.33 62.65
C ALA A 17 -39.54 -27.26 61.56
N LEU A 18 -40.30 -26.19 61.80
CA LEU A 18 -40.44 -25.05 60.88
C LEU A 18 -39.12 -24.29 60.70
N ALA A 19 -38.35 -24.09 61.78
CA ALA A 19 -37.04 -23.45 61.71
C ALA A 19 -36.04 -24.28 60.88
N ILE A 20 -36.03 -25.61 61.07
CA ILE A 20 -35.20 -26.54 60.29
C ILE A 20 -35.65 -26.53 58.82
N ALA A 21 -36.95 -26.60 58.54
CA ALA A 21 -37.47 -26.54 57.18
C ALA A 21 -37.16 -25.21 56.49
N ALA A 22 -37.25 -24.08 57.20
CA ALA A 22 -36.89 -22.76 56.69
C ALA A 22 -35.39 -22.65 56.41
N TYR A 23 -34.54 -23.23 57.27
CA TYR A 23 -33.10 -23.28 57.08
C TYR A 23 -32.74 -24.12 55.83
N PHE A 24 -33.24 -25.35 55.73
CA PHE A 24 -33.01 -26.19 54.55
C PHE A 24 -33.59 -25.58 53.27
N GLY A 25 -34.75 -24.92 53.36
CA GLY A 25 -35.36 -24.20 52.24
C GLY A 25 -34.47 -23.06 51.75
N ARG A 26 -33.94 -22.21 52.66
CA ARG A 26 -32.98 -21.16 52.29
C ARG A 26 -31.71 -21.74 51.69
N THR A 27 -31.11 -22.72 52.34
CA THR A 27 -29.88 -23.35 51.86
C THR A 27 -30.07 -23.99 50.48
N PHE A 28 -31.23 -24.62 50.23
CA PHE A 28 -31.55 -25.20 48.92
C PHE A 28 -31.72 -24.14 47.84
N ILE A 29 -32.39 -23.02 48.15
CA ILE A 29 -32.53 -21.88 47.23
C ILE A 29 -31.16 -21.28 46.93
N ASP A 30 -30.34 -21.03 47.94
CA ASP A 30 -28.99 -20.47 47.77
C ASP A 30 -28.11 -21.38 46.90
N LEU A 31 -28.24 -22.71 47.05
CA LEU A 31 -27.48 -23.68 46.28
C LEU A 31 -27.96 -23.80 44.82
N GLN A 32 -29.27 -23.62 44.57
CA GLN A 32 -29.82 -23.53 43.22
C GLN A 32 -29.38 -22.22 42.53
N VAL A 33 -29.47 -21.10 43.26
CA VAL A 33 -29.07 -19.78 42.75
C VAL A 33 -27.57 -19.74 42.45
N SER A 34 -26.73 -20.27 43.34
CA SER A 34 -25.28 -20.30 43.12
C SER A 34 -24.91 -21.15 41.90
N ARG A 35 -25.54 -22.31 41.69
CA ARG A 35 -25.35 -23.12 40.49
C ARG A 35 -25.75 -22.40 39.21
N VAL A 36 -26.88 -21.69 39.23
CA VAL A 36 -27.34 -20.93 38.06
C VAL A 36 -26.37 -19.79 37.75
N ILE A 37 -25.90 -19.08 38.78
CA ILE A 37 -24.90 -18.00 38.63
C ILE A 37 -23.58 -18.56 38.10
N GLU A 38 -23.08 -19.67 38.63
CA GLU A 38 -21.86 -20.32 38.13
C GLU A 38 -22.02 -20.71 36.67
N LYS A 39 -23.14 -21.35 36.30
CA LYS A 39 -23.41 -21.72 34.92
C LYS A 39 -23.41 -20.50 33.98
N TYR A 40 -24.09 -19.43 34.36
CA TYR A 40 -24.07 -18.19 33.58
C TYR A 40 -22.67 -17.57 33.49
N LYS A 41 -21.89 -17.59 34.58
CA LYS A 41 -20.52 -17.10 34.58
C LYS A 41 -19.64 -17.91 33.63
N THR A 42 -19.77 -19.23 33.64
CA THR A 42 -19.05 -20.12 32.72
C THR A 42 -19.46 -19.88 31.27
N GLU A 43 -20.77 -19.78 30.97
CA GLU A 43 -21.26 -19.47 29.63
C GLU A 43 -20.78 -18.08 29.15
N LEU A 44 -20.80 -17.08 30.03
CA LEU A 44 -20.31 -15.73 29.72
C LEU A 44 -18.81 -15.74 29.46
N GLN A 45 -18.05 -16.49 30.25
CA GLN A 45 -16.60 -16.62 30.09
C GLN A 45 -16.26 -17.34 28.78
N GLN A 46 -16.96 -18.43 28.47
CA GLN A 46 -16.80 -19.15 27.20
C GLN A 46 -17.13 -18.26 26.01
N LYS A 47 -18.27 -17.54 26.04
CA LYS A 47 -18.63 -16.58 24.98
C LYS A 47 -17.60 -15.45 24.86
N SER A 48 -17.06 -14.97 25.98
CA SER A 48 -16.00 -13.95 25.96
C SER A 48 -14.70 -14.47 25.36
N GLU A 49 -14.32 -15.72 25.64
CA GLU A 49 -13.12 -16.33 25.06
C GLU A 49 -13.26 -16.55 23.55
N VAL A 50 -14.44 -17.01 23.09
CA VAL A 50 -14.75 -17.11 21.66
C VAL A 50 -14.66 -15.74 20.99
N LEU A 51 -15.32 -14.72 21.54
CA LEU A 51 -15.30 -13.38 20.97
C LEU A 51 -13.88 -12.77 20.94
N LYS A 52 -13.09 -12.96 21.99
CA LYS A 52 -11.68 -12.53 22.01
C LYS A 52 -10.86 -13.21 20.91
N THR A 53 -11.11 -14.50 20.70
CA THR A 53 -10.44 -15.27 19.65
C THR A 53 -10.83 -14.76 18.27
N GLU A 54 -12.13 -14.55 18.00
CA GLU A 54 -12.61 -13.99 16.73
C GLU A 54 -12.03 -12.59 16.45
N LEU A 55 -12.02 -11.71 17.46
CA LEU A 55 -11.40 -10.38 17.35
C LEU A 55 -9.90 -10.47 17.07
N SER A 56 -9.19 -11.41 17.71
CA SER A 56 -7.78 -11.62 17.45
C SER A 56 -7.52 -12.13 16.04
N ILE A 57 -8.38 -13.01 15.52
CA ILE A 57 -8.30 -13.50 14.13
C ILE A 57 -8.52 -12.34 13.17
N TYR A 58 -9.60 -11.57 13.36
CA TYR A 58 -9.92 -10.42 12.52
C TYR A 58 -8.81 -9.36 12.53
N ALA A 59 -8.27 -9.04 13.70
CA ALA A 59 -7.15 -8.10 13.83
C ALA A 59 -5.90 -8.61 13.09
N ASN A 60 -5.61 -9.91 13.17
CA ASN A 60 -4.49 -10.52 12.46
C ASN A 60 -4.71 -10.49 10.94
N GLU A 61 -5.91 -10.82 10.46
CA GLU A 61 -6.27 -10.73 9.04
C GLU A 61 -6.13 -9.31 8.50
N GLN A 62 -6.60 -8.31 9.27
CA GLN A 62 -6.47 -6.90 8.90
C GLN A 62 -5.00 -6.46 8.87
N SER A 63 -4.20 -6.87 9.87
CA SER A 63 -2.77 -6.58 9.92
C SER A 63 -2.01 -7.16 8.72
N VAL A 64 -2.29 -8.43 8.37
CA VAL A 64 -1.72 -9.07 7.18
C VAL A 64 -2.17 -8.36 5.90
N GLY A 65 -3.44 -7.97 5.80
CA GLY A 65 -3.97 -7.23 4.66
C GLY A 65 -3.28 -5.87 4.48
N LEU A 66 -3.12 -5.10 5.55
CA LEU A 66 -2.41 -3.81 5.53
C LEU A 66 -0.93 -3.99 5.16
N SER A 67 -0.26 -4.99 5.74
CA SER A 67 1.14 -5.28 5.41
C SER A 67 1.34 -5.61 3.94
N ARG A 68 0.41 -6.37 3.33
CA ARG A 68 0.46 -6.68 1.89
C ARG A 68 0.25 -5.44 1.02
N LEU A 69 -0.67 -4.56 1.42
CA LEU A 69 -0.91 -3.30 0.71
C LEU A 69 0.35 -2.41 0.76
N ASP A 70 0.97 -2.29 1.94
CA ASP A 70 2.21 -1.52 2.11
C ASP A 70 3.36 -2.11 1.28
N GLU A 71 3.47 -3.44 1.21
CA GLU A 71 4.45 -4.11 0.36
C GLU A 71 4.22 -3.81 -1.12
N GLN A 72 2.97 -3.92 -1.60
CA GLN A 72 2.60 -3.58 -2.97
C GLN A 72 2.88 -2.12 -3.31
N ARG A 73 2.55 -1.19 -2.39
CA ARG A 73 2.85 0.23 -2.56
C ARG A 73 4.35 0.50 -2.60
N SER A 74 5.13 -0.14 -1.73
CA SER A 74 6.58 -0.04 -1.73
C SER A 74 7.18 -0.55 -3.05
N GLN A 75 6.66 -1.67 -3.56
CA GLN A 75 7.07 -2.23 -4.84
C GLN A 75 6.72 -1.30 -6.00
N ALA A 76 5.51 -0.73 -6.03
CA ALA A 76 5.09 0.25 -7.01
C ALA A 76 6.01 1.48 -7.06
N ILE A 77 6.37 2.03 -5.88
CA ILE A 77 7.30 3.16 -5.77
C ILE A 77 8.66 2.79 -6.38
N LYS A 78 9.20 1.61 -6.03
CA LYS A 78 10.49 1.15 -6.55
C LYS A 78 10.48 1.03 -8.07
N GLU A 79 9.41 0.49 -8.64
CA GLU A 79 9.30 0.31 -10.10
C GLU A 79 9.25 1.66 -10.84
N ILE A 80 8.39 2.57 -10.40
CA ILE A 80 8.26 3.90 -11.01
C ILE A 80 9.58 4.67 -10.86
N TYR A 81 10.17 4.66 -9.67
CA TYR A 81 11.43 5.36 -9.40
C TYR A 81 12.60 4.80 -10.22
N ALA A 82 12.67 3.47 -10.41
CA ALA A 82 13.70 2.86 -11.24
C ALA A 82 13.61 3.31 -12.70
N VAL A 83 12.40 3.45 -13.26
CA VAL A 83 12.21 3.94 -14.62
C VAL A 83 12.49 5.44 -14.72
N ALA A 84 12.05 6.23 -13.73
CA ALA A 84 12.34 7.66 -13.66
C ALA A 84 13.86 7.94 -13.62
N ASN A 85 14.61 7.16 -12.85
CA ASN A 85 16.08 7.28 -12.82
C ASN A 85 16.72 6.95 -14.17
N LYS A 86 16.26 5.89 -14.86
CA LYS A 86 16.74 5.57 -16.21
C LYS A 86 16.47 6.71 -17.19
N TRP A 87 15.30 7.32 -17.11
CA TRP A 87 14.96 8.50 -17.92
C TRP A 87 15.91 9.66 -17.61
N GLN A 88 16.15 9.93 -16.33
CA GLN A 88 17.06 10.99 -15.89
C GLN A 88 18.51 10.73 -16.30
N GLU A 89 18.99 9.49 -16.25
CA GLU A 89 20.32 9.12 -16.72
C GLU A 89 20.48 9.40 -18.22
N LEU A 90 19.46 9.08 -19.03
CA LEU A 90 19.43 9.41 -20.45
C LEU A 90 19.41 10.91 -20.68
N PHE A 91 18.58 11.64 -19.95
CA PHE A 91 18.55 13.10 -19.98
C PHE A 91 19.93 13.70 -19.71
N LEU A 92 20.62 13.25 -18.66
CA LEU A 92 21.96 13.74 -18.30
C LEU A 92 23.01 13.39 -19.38
N GLN A 93 22.93 12.20 -19.98
CA GLN A 93 23.80 11.81 -21.08
C GLN A 93 23.58 12.66 -22.33
N ILE A 94 22.33 13.05 -22.62
CA ILE A 94 22.00 13.93 -23.72
C ILE A 94 22.46 15.36 -23.40
N ALA A 95 22.18 15.89 -22.22
CA ALA A 95 22.48 17.27 -21.83
C ALA A 95 23.95 17.55 -21.44
N GLN A 96 24.84 16.55 -21.51
CA GLN A 96 26.25 16.70 -21.10
C GLN A 96 26.96 17.86 -21.87
N PRO A 97 27.66 18.79 -21.18
CA PRO A 97 28.25 19.97 -21.82
C PRO A 97 29.34 19.68 -22.86
N ASN A 98 30.08 18.58 -22.69
CA ASN A 98 31.18 18.19 -23.56
C ASN A 98 31.02 16.70 -23.91
N PRO A 99 30.22 16.35 -24.93
CA PRO A 99 30.10 14.96 -25.35
C PRO A 99 31.47 14.44 -25.82
N PRO A 100 31.78 13.16 -25.64
CA PRO A 100 33.02 12.62 -26.16
C PRO A 100 32.97 12.62 -27.70
N MET A 101 33.63 13.61 -28.32
CA MET A 101 33.68 13.85 -29.77
C MET A 101 34.67 12.95 -30.53
N LYS A 102 35.27 11.94 -29.89
CA LYS A 102 36.34 11.12 -30.51
C LYS A 102 35.82 9.96 -31.37
N MET A 103 34.57 9.99 -31.82
CA MET A 103 33.98 8.91 -32.61
C MET A 103 33.84 9.32 -34.09
N PRO A 104 33.93 8.36 -35.03
CA PRO A 104 33.53 8.58 -36.41
C PRO A 104 32.10 9.15 -36.51
N PRO A 105 31.81 10.06 -37.46
CA PRO A 105 30.50 10.70 -37.63
C PRO A 105 29.31 9.73 -37.64
N GLU A 106 29.43 8.62 -38.37
CA GLU A 106 28.39 7.58 -38.43
C GLU A 106 28.06 6.98 -37.05
N LEU A 107 29.09 6.67 -36.26
CA LEU A 107 28.92 6.09 -34.92
C LEU A 107 28.37 7.12 -33.94
N GLN A 108 28.75 8.38 -34.09
CA GLN A 108 28.22 9.47 -33.29
C GLN A 108 26.73 9.72 -33.59
N LEU A 109 26.35 9.72 -34.86
CA LEU A 109 24.95 9.85 -35.27
C LEU A 109 24.10 8.69 -34.73
N ARG A 110 24.57 7.45 -34.90
CA ARG A 110 23.89 6.26 -34.38
C ARG A 110 23.73 6.30 -32.87
N ARG A 111 24.73 6.82 -32.14
CA ARG A 111 24.62 7.01 -30.70
C ARG A 111 23.51 8.00 -30.35
N TYR A 112 23.47 9.17 -30.99
CA TYR A 112 22.43 10.16 -30.70
C TYR A 112 21.03 9.67 -31.07
N LEU A 113 20.88 8.96 -32.19
CA LEU A 113 19.62 8.32 -32.56
C LEU A 113 19.16 7.32 -31.49
N ASN A 114 20.06 6.43 -31.06
CA ASN A 114 19.76 5.47 -29.98
C ASN A 114 19.38 6.18 -28.68
N LEU A 115 20.08 7.27 -28.32
CA LEU A 115 19.75 8.04 -27.13
C LEU A 115 18.34 8.65 -27.24
N ALA A 116 18.01 9.28 -28.38
CA ALA A 116 16.70 9.88 -28.59
C ALA A 116 15.56 8.85 -28.56
N GLN A 117 15.73 7.72 -29.26
CA GLN A 117 14.75 6.63 -29.26
C GLN A 117 14.55 6.02 -27.88
N ASN A 118 15.65 5.75 -27.16
CA ASN A 118 15.57 5.24 -25.79
C ASN A 118 14.95 6.26 -24.83
N PHE A 119 15.20 7.55 -25.04
CA PHE A 119 14.65 8.61 -24.20
C PHE A 119 13.12 8.65 -24.29
N VAL A 120 12.57 8.59 -25.51
CA VAL A 120 11.11 8.46 -25.74
C VAL A 120 10.58 7.16 -25.15
N LYS A 121 11.23 6.03 -25.44
CA LYS A 121 10.77 4.72 -24.95
C LYS A 121 10.72 4.63 -23.43
N VAL A 122 11.73 5.16 -22.74
CA VAL A 122 11.75 5.13 -21.27
C VAL A 122 10.70 6.08 -20.68
N ALA A 123 10.37 7.19 -21.34
CA ALA A 123 9.26 8.05 -20.95
C ALA A 123 7.90 7.38 -21.12
N GLU A 124 7.73 6.60 -22.19
CA GLU A 124 6.57 5.73 -22.39
C GLU A 124 6.48 4.65 -21.30
N ASP A 125 7.58 3.93 -21.03
CA ASP A 125 7.65 2.93 -19.97
C ASP A 125 7.28 3.53 -18.60
N LEU A 126 7.69 4.77 -18.33
CA LEU A 126 7.33 5.49 -17.10
C LEU A 126 5.83 5.73 -17.01
N SER A 127 5.19 6.12 -18.12
CA SER A 127 3.74 6.32 -18.20
C SER A 127 2.98 5.01 -18.00
N VAL A 128 3.42 3.93 -18.65
CA VAL A 128 2.86 2.59 -18.48
C VAL A 128 2.99 2.13 -17.03
N LYS A 129 4.19 2.22 -16.45
CA LYS A 129 4.43 1.79 -15.06
C LYS A 129 3.69 2.63 -14.04
N SER A 130 3.52 3.92 -14.29
CA SER A 130 2.70 4.78 -13.43
C SER A 130 1.25 4.35 -13.47
N ARG A 131 0.68 4.15 -14.67
CA ARG A 131 -0.71 3.71 -14.86
C ARG A 131 -0.97 2.35 -14.22
N ASP A 132 -0.11 1.37 -14.47
CA ASP A 132 -0.29 -0.01 -13.99
C ASP A 132 -0.25 -0.10 -12.46
N ASN A 133 0.39 0.87 -11.80
CA ASN A 133 0.49 0.95 -10.35
C ASN A 133 -0.42 2.02 -9.71
N ALA A 134 -1.29 2.70 -10.48
CA ALA A 134 -2.08 3.83 -10.01
C ALA A 134 -2.95 3.50 -8.79
N ILE A 135 -3.48 2.27 -8.74
CA ILE A 135 -4.35 1.78 -7.66
C ILE A 135 -3.71 1.78 -6.27
N PHE A 136 -2.37 1.80 -6.20
CA PHE A 136 -1.63 1.78 -4.93
C PHE A 136 -1.33 3.18 -4.37
N PHE A 137 -1.72 4.23 -5.09
CA PHE A 137 -1.48 5.60 -4.72
C PHE A 137 -2.77 6.35 -4.42
N GLN A 138 -2.68 7.31 -3.50
CA GLN A 138 -3.71 8.32 -3.34
C GLN A 138 -3.68 9.25 -4.56
N GLN A 139 -4.85 9.78 -4.93
CA GLN A 139 -5.03 10.64 -6.10
C GLN A 139 -4.01 11.79 -6.13
N GLU A 140 -3.81 12.49 -5.01
CA GLU A 140 -2.85 13.61 -4.91
C GLU A 140 -1.41 13.19 -5.24
N SER A 141 -0.97 12.02 -4.75
CA SER A 141 0.36 11.48 -5.03
C SER A 141 0.48 11.05 -6.49
N TYR A 142 -0.56 10.39 -7.01
CA TYR A 142 -0.60 9.92 -8.39
C TYR A 142 -0.57 11.07 -9.40
N GLU A 143 -1.26 12.17 -9.13
CA GLU A 143 -1.26 13.36 -9.99
C GLU A 143 0.12 13.98 -10.15
N ILE A 144 0.96 13.93 -9.11
CA ILE A 144 2.35 14.41 -9.19
C ILE A 144 3.18 13.49 -10.08
N ILE A 145 3.04 12.17 -9.90
CA ILE A 145 3.73 11.16 -10.72
C ILE A 145 3.31 11.29 -12.19
N ALA A 146 2.01 11.41 -12.45
CA ALA A 146 1.47 11.56 -13.80
C ALA A 146 1.95 12.86 -14.45
N ARG A 147 1.98 13.98 -13.72
CA ARG A 147 2.55 15.25 -14.22
C ARG A 147 4.02 15.12 -14.61
N PHE A 148 4.81 14.44 -13.78
CA PHE A 148 6.20 14.15 -14.13
C PHE A 148 6.31 13.27 -15.38
N GLY A 149 5.49 12.21 -15.49
CA GLY A 149 5.47 11.34 -16.67
C GLY A 149 5.09 12.07 -17.96
N MET A 150 4.08 12.95 -17.90
CA MET A 150 3.69 13.79 -19.04
C MET A 150 4.82 14.74 -19.46
N ALA A 151 5.42 15.45 -18.51
CA ALA A 151 6.55 16.34 -18.80
C ALA A 151 7.76 15.59 -19.38
N ALA A 152 8.05 14.39 -18.86
CA ALA A 152 9.10 13.53 -19.37
C ALA A 152 8.84 13.09 -20.81
N MET A 153 7.59 12.70 -21.12
CA MET A 153 7.18 12.31 -22.47
C MET A 153 7.26 13.47 -23.45
N ASP A 154 6.70 14.63 -23.09
CA ASP A 154 6.71 15.84 -23.92
C ASP A 154 8.14 16.25 -24.28
N LEU A 155 9.03 16.26 -23.29
CA LEU A 155 10.43 16.60 -23.47
C LEU A 155 11.16 15.60 -24.37
N SER A 156 10.93 14.30 -24.17
CA SER A 156 11.55 13.25 -24.97
C SER A 156 11.06 13.25 -26.42
N CYS A 157 9.77 13.42 -26.65
CA CYS A 157 9.19 13.56 -27.99
C CYS A 157 9.69 14.82 -28.69
N ALA A 158 9.70 15.97 -28.00
CA ALA A 158 10.19 17.22 -28.56
C ALA A 158 11.65 17.09 -29.03
N PHE A 159 12.52 16.49 -28.20
CA PHE A 159 13.92 16.25 -28.59
C PHE A 159 14.02 15.34 -29.83
N TYR A 160 13.27 14.23 -29.87
CA TYR A 160 13.28 13.32 -31.01
C TYR A 160 12.77 13.99 -32.29
N ASP A 161 11.65 14.71 -32.23
CA ASP A 161 11.03 15.32 -33.40
C ASP A 161 11.86 16.45 -34.00
N GLN A 162 12.55 17.21 -33.14
CA GLN A 162 13.40 18.33 -33.56
C GLN A 162 14.77 17.87 -34.09
N THR A 163 15.20 16.65 -33.77
CA THR A 163 16.51 16.12 -34.20
C THR A 163 16.41 15.05 -35.30
N PHE A 164 15.51 14.09 -35.15
CA PHE A 164 15.43 12.90 -36.00
C PHE A 164 14.08 12.72 -36.68
N GLY A 165 12.98 13.24 -36.12
CA GLY A 165 11.63 13.07 -36.67
C GLY A 165 11.42 13.67 -38.07
N LYS A 166 12.27 14.63 -38.46
CA LYS A 166 12.23 15.30 -39.78
C LYS A 166 13.33 14.86 -40.73
N VAL A 167 14.23 13.97 -40.30
CA VAL A 167 15.38 13.53 -41.09
C VAL A 167 15.10 12.17 -41.71
N ASP A 168 15.23 12.07 -43.04
CA ASP A 168 15.18 10.80 -43.75
C ASP A 168 16.50 10.04 -43.57
N MET A 169 16.52 9.12 -42.61
CA MET A 169 17.69 8.27 -42.28
C MET A 169 17.98 7.20 -43.35
N SER A 170 17.14 7.07 -44.39
CA SER A 170 17.38 6.14 -45.51
C SER A 170 18.28 6.72 -46.60
N LYS A 171 18.57 8.02 -46.54
CA LYS A 171 19.49 8.74 -47.43
C LYS A 171 20.80 9.02 -46.71
N ASP A 172 21.86 9.28 -47.46
CA ASP A 172 23.14 9.73 -46.90
C ASP A 172 22.92 11.01 -46.06
N PRO A 173 23.12 10.95 -44.73
CA PRO A 173 22.78 12.06 -43.86
C PRO A 173 23.82 13.18 -44.01
N ASN A 174 23.33 14.41 -44.22
CA ASN A 174 24.18 15.60 -44.24
C ASN A 174 24.66 15.93 -42.82
N TYR A 175 25.81 15.39 -42.43
CA TYR A 175 26.37 15.55 -41.08
C TYR A 175 26.60 17.02 -40.68
N ASP A 176 26.92 17.88 -41.64
CA ASP A 176 27.22 19.30 -41.41
C ASP A 176 25.99 20.11 -41.00
N GLU A 177 24.78 19.65 -41.35
CA GLU A 177 23.52 20.25 -40.91
C GLU A 177 22.97 19.56 -39.65
N LEU A 178 23.16 18.24 -39.55
CA LEU A 178 22.53 17.41 -38.53
C LEU A 178 23.20 17.56 -37.16
N PHE A 179 24.53 17.64 -37.10
CA PHE A 179 25.23 17.80 -35.81
C PHE A 179 25.02 19.16 -35.15
N PRO A 180 25.06 20.30 -35.87
CA PRO A 180 24.71 21.59 -35.27
C PRO A 180 23.26 21.63 -34.76
N MET A 181 22.33 21.00 -35.47
CA MET A 181 20.94 20.88 -35.03
C MET A 181 20.83 20.05 -33.73
N ILE A 182 21.47 18.88 -33.68
CA ILE A 182 21.52 18.06 -32.46
C ILE A 182 22.12 18.85 -31.31
N GLU A 183 23.24 19.56 -31.53
CA GLU A 183 23.92 20.30 -30.47
C GLU A 183 23.06 21.45 -29.94
N LYS A 184 22.38 22.17 -30.85
CA LYS A 184 21.42 23.21 -30.46
C LYS A 184 20.34 22.65 -29.54
N GLU A 185 19.73 21.53 -29.90
CA GLU A 185 18.67 20.95 -29.08
C GLU A 185 19.18 20.34 -27.77
N ARG A 186 20.41 19.80 -27.74
CA ARG A 186 21.05 19.36 -26.49
C ARG A 186 21.30 20.52 -25.53
N ILE A 187 21.73 21.67 -26.06
CA ILE A 187 21.91 22.90 -25.28
C ILE A 187 20.55 23.42 -24.81
N ALA A 188 19.54 23.46 -25.68
CA ALA A 188 18.18 23.88 -25.29
C ALA A 188 17.56 22.97 -24.22
N LEU A 189 17.83 21.66 -24.28
CA LEU A 189 17.41 20.69 -23.29
C LEU A 189 18.07 20.93 -21.92
N ARG A 190 19.35 21.30 -21.92
CA ARG A 190 20.12 21.65 -20.70
C ARG A 190 19.65 22.96 -20.10
N ASP A 191 19.41 23.96 -20.95
CA ASP A 191 19.15 25.34 -20.55
C ASP A 191 17.65 25.66 -20.43
N SER A 192 16.77 24.70 -20.72
CA SER A 192 15.32 24.85 -20.54
C SER A 192 15.01 25.23 -19.08
N PRO A 193 14.20 26.29 -18.87
CA PRO A 193 13.82 26.70 -17.53
C PRO A 193 13.04 25.58 -16.85
N LYS A 194 13.45 25.26 -15.62
CA LYS A 194 12.79 24.32 -14.71
C LYS A 194 11.36 24.76 -14.38
#